data_AF-M0PJH7-F1
#
_entry.id   AF-M0PJH7-F1
#
_cell.length_a   1.000
_cell.length_b   1.000
_cell.length_c   1.000
_cell.angle_alpha   90.00
_cell.angle_beta   90.00
_cell.angle_gamma   90.00
#
_symmetry.space_group_name_H-M   'P 1'
#
loop_
_entity.id
_entity.type
_entity.pdbx_description
1 polymer ?
#
loop_
_entity_poly.entity_id
_entity_poly.type
_entity_poly.pdbx_seq_one_letter_code
_entity_poly.pdbx_strand_id
1 'polypeptide(L)'
;MTRGAAVAAVCLAVLLVATMATPALAAVAPTEDSPTPQVANESDIENAGPFSLDDLRRGGTQPSAAPPSVRYVGDPEVDGAVAIRYRPADPLSNEPVYLEGGQTLNTDEIEIYSTVFGESTGEYELVVTYWTPETERVNGTAVEYAANQEVQRAGVTVEDGYATAPVELNSHYDTNVEATAWLERNGEPVEGARWRFDHASAPASQQVQIETQADAWWYAFTTAILPGVASIIGGLSLARATLKRVGRGPGYSLATWGVVSVFGIVMALAGLYYEVATVVANLDILMGLSLFPIAYGGGLRMSPPTERIAFERKELTEAISLRRGETDKENPDAVADGGETAAEVTDSVELGRDGYYDELYEQLVILTTVRAPDGGRLLPKTGIRPFFARLFAKAARLDLSQLRTRVRVEGSASQKVYVDPDEDEAVVHRPAHLRRRMPVWHRLPDPVDGESLSPVTRGLYGLLTLATLGLPVIGYYAGGMVSNTPTVGFVIGLVLLAIEGYEAVDGSIDFEPAPRHDVTADASLTVMQSEHADAKLLEDYEEVAWTERIKTALEARDIDSRRDRSMIQSFLEKEIGVGLDALGLDDNAATDLESDDRDETEFAFDETTPATRPAEGDDD
;
A
#
# COMPACT_ATOMS: atom_id res chain seq x y z
N MET A 1 5.45 -10.48 21.09
CA MET A 1 5.17 -11.69 20.28
C MET A 1 6.15 -12.78 20.67
N THR A 2 5.69 -14.02 20.66
CA THR A 2 6.49 -15.24 20.82
C THR A 2 7.58 -15.29 19.75
N ARG A 3 8.75 -15.82 20.11
CA ARG A 3 9.96 -15.88 19.27
C ARG A 3 9.72 -16.51 17.88
N GLY A 4 8.65 -17.31 17.72
CA GLY A 4 8.30 -18.02 16.49
C GLY A 4 7.98 -17.14 15.27
N ALA A 5 7.33 -15.97 15.42
CA ALA A 5 6.96 -15.15 14.27
C ALA A 5 8.17 -14.43 13.63
N ALA A 6 9.16 -14.06 14.45
CA ALA A 6 10.42 -13.51 13.97
C ALA A 6 11.29 -14.58 13.30
N VAL A 7 11.30 -15.80 13.85
CA VAL A 7 12.00 -16.95 13.25
C VAL A 7 11.39 -17.33 11.91
N ALA A 8 10.05 -17.36 11.79
CA ALA A 8 9.38 -17.67 10.53
C ALA A 8 9.67 -16.64 9.42
N ALA A 9 9.71 -15.34 9.74
CA ALA A 9 10.05 -14.29 8.78
C ALA A 9 11.53 -14.37 8.35
N VAL A 10 12.44 -14.68 9.28
CA VAL A 10 13.86 -14.91 8.96
C VAL A 10 14.04 -16.16 8.13
N CYS A 11 13.35 -17.27 8.45
CA CYS A 11 13.39 -18.50 7.65
C CYS A 11 12.83 -18.29 6.24
N LEU A 12 11.74 -17.54 6.08
CA LEU A 12 11.17 -17.20 4.77
C LEU A 12 12.13 -16.32 3.94
N ALA A 13 12.78 -15.33 4.58
CA ALA A 13 13.78 -14.49 3.93
C ALA A 13 15.03 -15.28 3.53
N VAL A 14 15.50 -16.19 4.39
CA VAL A 14 16.60 -17.12 4.07
C VAL A 14 16.20 -18.08 2.95
N LEU A 15 14.95 -18.56 2.92
CA LEU A 15 14.45 -19.43 1.85
C LEU A 15 14.38 -18.69 0.51
N LEU A 16 13.90 -17.43 0.49
CA LEU A 16 13.84 -16.59 -0.71
C LEU A 16 15.24 -16.27 -1.26
N VAL A 17 16.20 -15.97 -0.38
CA VAL A 17 17.61 -15.76 -0.76
C VAL A 17 18.24 -17.07 -1.25
N ALA A 18 17.92 -18.21 -0.63
CA ALA A 18 18.44 -19.51 -1.04
C ALA A 18 17.88 -19.99 -2.40
N THR A 19 16.63 -19.66 -2.73
CA THR A 19 16.03 -20.02 -4.03
C THR A 19 16.58 -19.18 -5.19
N MET A 20 17.09 -17.97 -4.94
CA MET A 20 17.70 -17.12 -5.97
C MET A 20 19.22 -17.31 -6.11
N ALA A 21 19.86 -18.01 -5.18
CA ALA A 21 21.28 -18.32 -5.19
C ALA A 21 21.61 -19.67 -5.86
N THR A 22 20.85 -20.09 -6.87
CA THR A 22 21.28 -21.21 -7.74
C THR A 22 22.08 -20.65 -8.90
N PRO A 23 23.42 -20.77 -8.91
CA PRO A 23 24.17 -20.45 -10.11
C PRO A 23 23.79 -21.48 -11.18
N ALA A 24 23.15 -21.02 -12.25
CA ALA A 24 23.03 -21.78 -13.48
C ALA A 24 24.46 -21.92 -14.05
N LEU A 25 25.08 -23.08 -13.82
CA LEU A 25 26.32 -23.48 -14.46
C LEU A 25 26.05 -23.64 -15.97
N ALA A 26 26.29 -22.58 -16.74
CA ALA A 26 26.40 -22.67 -18.20
C ALA A 26 27.87 -22.87 -18.56
N ALA A 27 28.12 -23.82 -19.47
CA ALA A 27 29.42 -24.33 -19.83
C ALA A 27 30.34 -23.27 -20.45
N VAL A 28 31.59 -23.26 -20.00
CA VAL A 28 32.72 -22.47 -20.55
C VAL A 28 33.10 -23.03 -21.93
N ALA A 29 33.08 -22.18 -22.95
CA ALA A 29 33.75 -22.45 -24.23
C ALA A 29 35.20 -21.92 -24.17
N PRO A 30 36.20 -22.63 -24.73
CA PRO A 30 37.58 -22.17 -24.75
C PRO A 30 37.80 -21.08 -25.81
N THR A 31 38.39 -19.97 -25.41
CA THR A 31 38.95 -18.94 -26.31
C THR A 31 40.26 -19.46 -26.90
N GLU A 32 40.28 -19.74 -28.21
CA GLU A 32 41.51 -19.98 -28.96
C GLU A 32 42.09 -18.64 -29.46
N ASP A 33 43.34 -18.36 -29.07
CA ASP A 33 44.14 -17.26 -29.59
C ASP A 33 44.41 -17.45 -31.10
N SER A 34 43.81 -16.60 -31.94
CA SER A 34 44.18 -16.47 -33.35
C SER A 34 44.92 -15.14 -33.58
N PRO A 35 46.09 -15.13 -34.24
CA PRO A 35 46.88 -13.92 -34.44
C PRO A 35 46.31 -13.06 -35.58
N THR A 36 46.10 -11.76 -35.30
CA THR A 36 45.75 -10.73 -36.29
C THR A 36 46.93 -10.40 -37.22
N PRO A 37 46.75 -10.39 -38.56
CA PRO A 37 47.73 -9.84 -39.49
C PRO A 37 47.68 -8.30 -39.49
N GLN A 38 48.83 -7.66 -39.20
CA GLN A 38 49.01 -6.22 -39.37
C GLN A 38 49.20 -5.86 -40.84
N VAL A 39 48.30 -5.04 -41.38
CA VAL A 39 48.52 -4.31 -42.64
C VAL A 39 48.85 -2.87 -42.28
N ALA A 40 50.04 -2.41 -42.66
CA ALA A 40 50.52 -1.06 -42.42
C ALA A 40 49.97 -0.10 -43.47
N ASN A 41 49.42 1.04 -43.03
CA ASN A 41 49.41 2.27 -43.82
C ASN A 41 49.58 3.50 -42.91
N GLU A 42 50.40 4.42 -43.39
CA GLU A 42 50.95 5.59 -42.72
C GLU A 42 49.91 6.67 -42.35
N SER A 43 49.85 7.02 -41.07
CA SER A 43 49.69 8.40 -40.59
C SER A 43 50.18 8.50 -39.13
N ASP A 44 51.09 9.44 -38.85
CA ASP A 44 51.79 9.66 -37.57
C ASP A 44 50.85 10.13 -36.42
N ILE A 45 50.00 9.25 -35.91
CA ILE A 45 49.25 9.43 -34.65
C ILE A 45 49.48 8.16 -33.81
N GLU A 46 50.07 8.31 -32.62
CA GLU A 46 50.27 7.19 -31.70
C GLU A 46 48.90 6.63 -31.29
N ASN A 47 48.65 5.34 -31.56
CA ASN A 47 47.40 4.60 -31.28
C ASN A 47 46.20 4.81 -32.23
N ALA A 48 46.41 5.38 -33.42
CA ALA A 48 45.42 5.23 -34.49
C ALA A 48 45.37 3.75 -34.92
N GLY A 49 44.21 3.10 -34.74
CA GLY A 49 44.02 1.70 -35.13
C GLY A 49 44.05 1.48 -36.65
N PRO A 50 43.73 0.26 -37.11
CA PRO A 50 43.87 -0.10 -38.54
C PRO A 50 42.92 0.65 -39.48
N PHE A 51 41.86 1.28 -38.97
CA PHE A 51 40.86 1.99 -39.78
C PHE A 51 40.87 3.50 -39.52
N SER A 52 40.64 4.29 -40.56
CA SER A 52 40.51 5.75 -40.41
C SER A 52 39.14 6.11 -39.80
N LEU A 53 39.06 7.28 -39.15
CA LEU A 53 37.80 7.78 -38.60
C LEU A 53 36.71 7.94 -39.68
N ASP A 54 37.10 8.38 -40.88
CA ASP A 54 36.16 8.54 -42.00
C ASP A 54 35.63 7.18 -42.51
N ASP A 55 36.46 6.14 -42.47
CA ASP A 55 36.02 4.78 -42.81
C ASP A 55 35.02 4.24 -41.78
N LEU A 56 35.26 4.49 -40.50
CA LEU A 56 34.39 4.05 -39.40
C LEU A 56 33.07 4.84 -39.33
N ARG A 57 33.05 6.09 -39.82
CA ARG A 57 31.86 6.93 -39.90
C ARG A 57 31.00 6.69 -41.14
N ARG A 58 31.53 5.98 -42.15
CA ARG A 58 30.78 5.67 -43.38
C ARG A 58 29.59 4.77 -43.06
N GLY A 59 28.38 5.21 -43.39
CA GLY A 59 27.16 4.42 -43.24
C GLY A 59 26.91 3.47 -44.42
N GLY A 60 26.06 2.45 -44.22
CA GLY A 60 25.55 1.58 -45.27
C GLY A 60 24.35 2.17 -46.02
N THR A 61 23.88 1.46 -47.06
CA THR A 61 22.73 1.88 -47.88
C THR A 61 21.42 1.34 -47.30
N GLN A 62 20.64 2.22 -46.69
CA GLN A 62 19.33 1.89 -46.12
C GLN A 62 18.20 2.02 -47.16
N PRO A 63 17.26 1.05 -47.25
CA PRO A 63 16.01 1.23 -47.98
C PRO A 63 15.13 2.34 -47.38
N SER A 64 14.57 3.21 -48.21
CA SER A 64 13.78 4.38 -47.77
C SER A 64 12.51 4.06 -46.96
N ALA A 65 11.98 2.83 -47.05
CA ALA A 65 10.77 2.37 -46.35
C ALA A 65 11.02 1.22 -45.36
N ALA A 66 12.27 0.89 -45.04
CA ALA A 66 12.62 -0.19 -44.14
C ALA A 66 13.14 0.32 -42.78
N PRO A 67 13.07 -0.50 -41.72
CA PRO A 67 13.66 -0.17 -40.42
C PRO A 67 15.13 0.28 -40.51
N PRO A 68 15.61 1.12 -39.57
CA PRO A 68 16.94 1.74 -39.63
C PRO A 68 18.13 0.79 -39.73
N SER A 69 17.99 -0.47 -39.28
CA SER A 69 19.05 -1.48 -39.42
C SER A 69 19.01 -2.26 -40.72
N VAL A 70 18.01 -2.09 -41.59
CA VAL A 70 17.97 -2.85 -42.86
C VAL A 70 18.96 -2.27 -43.86
N ARG A 71 19.77 -3.12 -44.49
CA ARG A 71 20.73 -2.77 -45.55
C ARG A 71 20.52 -3.66 -46.76
N TYR A 72 20.57 -3.06 -47.95
CA TYR A 72 20.55 -3.83 -49.19
C TYR A 72 21.83 -4.65 -49.35
N VAL A 73 21.69 -5.82 -49.95
CA VAL A 73 22.81 -6.71 -50.33
C VAL A 73 22.61 -7.15 -51.78
N GLY A 74 23.69 -7.16 -52.54
CA GLY A 74 23.72 -7.46 -53.98
C GLY A 74 24.16 -6.25 -54.81
N ASP A 75 25.17 -6.44 -55.66
CA ASP A 75 25.65 -5.48 -56.64
C ASP A 75 25.89 -6.24 -57.96
N PRO A 76 25.32 -5.84 -59.12
CA PRO A 76 24.51 -4.63 -59.41
C PRO A 76 22.99 -4.79 -59.25
N GLU A 77 22.50 -6.01 -59.04
CA GLU A 77 21.09 -6.27 -58.75
C GLU A 77 20.92 -6.54 -57.25
N VAL A 78 19.92 -5.90 -56.64
CA VAL A 78 19.63 -6.07 -55.21
C VAL A 78 18.93 -7.41 -55.01
N ASP A 79 19.66 -8.37 -54.45
CA ASP A 79 19.20 -9.76 -54.23
C ASP A 79 18.49 -9.97 -52.89
N GLY A 80 18.49 -8.94 -52.04
CA GLY A 80 17.73 -8.93 -50.79
C GLY A 80 18.24 -7.89 -49.81
N ALA A 81 17.92 -8.11 -48.53
CA ALA A 81 18.36 -7.24 -47.46
C ALA A 81 18.78 -8.01 -46.21
N VAL A 82 19.73 -7.44 -45.49
CA VAL A 82 20.23 -7.92 -44.20
C VAL A 82 20.04 -6.84 -43.15
N ALA A 83 19.72 -7.23 -41.93
CA ALA A 83 19.47 -6.34 -40.81
C ALA A 83 20.09 -6.86 -39.53
N ILE A 84 20.54 -5.95 -38.67
CA ILE A 84 20.90 -6.28 -37.29
C ILE A 84 19.65 -6.16 -36.43
N ARG A 85 19.34 -7.24 -35.71
CA ARG A 85 18.36 -7.28 -34.63
C ARG A 85 19.07 -7.63 -33.33
N TYR A 86 18.46 -7.33 -32.21
CA TYR A 86 18.98 -7.73 -30.91
C TYR A 86 17.82 -7.94 -29.94
N ARG A 87 18.03 -8.77 -28.91
CA ARG A 87 17.08 -8.90 -27.81
C ARG A 87 17.43 -7.87 -26.74
N PRO A 88 16.52 -6.95 -26.37
CA PRO A 88 16.79 -6.01 -25.29
C PRO A 88 17.14 -6.75 -23.99
N ALA A 89 18.03 -6.18 -23.18
CA ALA A 89 18.42 -6.78 -21.90
C ALA A 89 17.28 -6.81 -20.86
N ASP A 90 16.11 -6.24 -21.16
CA ASP A 90 14.94 -6.25 -20.27
C ASP A 90 14.33 -7.67 -20.16
N PRO A 91 14.15 -8.23 -18.95
CA PRO A 91 13.61 -9.57 -18.73
C PRO A 91 12.16 -9.76 -19.22
N LEU A 92 11.43 -8.68 -19.53
CA LEU A 92 10.08 -8.77 -20.08
C LEU A 92 10.05 -8.81 -21.62
N SER A 93 11.15 -8.45 -22.28
CA SER A 93 11.26 -8.36 -23.72
C SER A 93 11.86 -9.64 -24.30
N ASN A 94 11.01 -10.51 -24.85
CA ASN A 94 11.44 -11.81 -25.40
C ASN A 94 11.60 -11.82 -26.93
N GLU A 95 11.29 -10.71 -27.60
CA GLU A 95 11.30 -10.63 -29.07
C GLU A 95 12.48 -9.77 -29.55
N PRO A 96 13.20 -10.18 -30.61
CA PRO A 96 14.29 -9.39 -31.16
C PRO A 96 13.74 -8.13 -31.85
N VAL A 97 14.32 -6.97 -31.59
CA VAL A 97 13.95 -5.69 -32.22
C VAL A 97 15.02 -5.24 -33.21
N TYR A 98 14.65 -4.43 -34.21
CA TYR A 98 15.60 -3.87 -35.16
C TYR A 98 16.45 -2.79 -34.50
N LEU A 99 17.76 -2.81 -34.74
CA LEU A 99 18.68 -1.80 -34.24
C LEU A 99 18.36 -0.41 -34.80
N GLU A 100 18.18 0.59 -33.93
CA GLU A 100 18.00 1.97 -34.34
C GLU A 100 19.36 2.67 -34.57
N GLY A 101 19.40 3.64 -35.48
CA GLY A 101 20.63 4.39 -35.77
C GLY A 101 21.04 5.26 -34.59
N GLY A 102 22.25 5.05 -34.06
CA GLY A 102 22.78 5.82 -32.92
C GLY A 102 22.22 5.40 -31.56
N GLN A 103 21.61 4.22 -31.47
CA GLN A 103 21.18 3.64 -30.20
C GLN A 103 22.36 2.93 -29.50
N THR A 104 22.39 2.99 -28.17
CA THR A 104 23.30 2.19 -27.35
C THR A 104 22.76 0.77 -27.16
N LEU A 105 23.53 -0.20 -27.62
CA LEU A 105 23.28 -1.61 -27.49
C LEU A 105 23.79 -2.09 -26.13
N ASN A 106 22.86 -2.55 -25.30
CA ASN A 106 23.14 -2.98 -23.92
C ASN A 106 23.19 -4.52 -23.78
N THR A 107 23.54 -5.23 -24.84
CA THR A 107 23.58 -6.69 -24.90
C THR A 107 24.78 -7.14 -25.70
N ASP A 108 25.34 -8.28 -25.31
CA ASP A 108 26.52 -8.89 -25.95
C ASP A 108 26.11 -9.89 -27.05
N GLU A 109 24.83 -9.97 -27.42
CA GLU A 109 24.33 -10.86 -28.48
C GLU A 109 23.49 -10.05 -29.47
N ILE A 110 23.86 -10.12 -30.76
CA ILE A 110 23.06 -9.60 -31.88
C ILE A 110 22.66 -10.74 -32.80
N GLU A 111 21.58 -10.53 -33.55
CA GLU A 111 21.09 -11.45 -34.56
C GLU A 111 21.18 -10.78 -35.93
N ILE A 112 21.89 -11.40 -36.86
CA ILE A 112 21.87 -11.02 -38.28
C ILE A 112 20.64 -11.65 -38.92
N TYR A 113 19.64 -10.82 -39.22
CA TYR A 113 18.43 -11.21 -39.92
C TYR A 113 18.59 -10.96 -41.43
N SER A 114 18.37 -11.98 -42.23
CA SER A 114 18.53 -11.93 -43.68
C SER A 114 17.23 -12.29 -44.40
N THR A 115 17.04 -11.67 -45.56
CA THR A 115 15.93 -11.88 -46.51
C THR A 115 16.48 -12.07 -47.92
N VAL A 116 17.69 -12.62 -48.01
CA VAL A 116 18.49 -12.68 -49.23
C VAL A 116 18.17 -13.97 -49.96
N PHE A 117 18.10 -13.88 -51.29
CA PHE A 117 17.88 -15.04 -52.15
C PHE A 117 19.01 -15.22 -53.17
N GLY A 118 19.18 -16.44 -53.67
CA GLY A 118 20.04 -16.69 -54.83
C GLY A 118 21.55 -16.53 -54.57
N GLU A 119 22.27 -15.85 -55.46
CA GLU A 119 23.75 -15.81 -55.48
C GLU A 119 24.37 -15.02 -54.30
N SER A 120 23.55 -14.21 -53.64
CA SER A 120 23.91 -13.45 -52.44
C SER A 120 23.75 -14.26 -51.14
N THR A 121 23.45 -15.56 -51.21
CA THR A 121 23.49 -16.48 -50.05
C THR A 121 24.89 -17.09 -49.85
N GLY A 122 25.19 -17.56 -48.64
CA GLY A 122 26.44 -18.26 -48.30
C GLY A 122 27.15 -17.73 -47.06
N GLU A 123 28.45 -18.03 -46.94
CA GLU A 123 29.28 -17.61 -45.82
C GLU A 123 29.74 -16.15 -45.96
N TYR A 124 29.51 -15.39 -44.90
CA TYR A 124 29.97 -14.01 -44.72
C TYR A 124 30.80 -13.93 -43.43
N GLU A 125 31.60 -12.87 -43.32
CA GLU A 125 32.27 -12.50 -42.08
C GLU A 125 31.75 -11.14 -41.62
N LEU A 126 31.15 -11.09 -40.44
CA LEU A 126 30.79 -9.83 -39.79
C LEU A 126 32.03 -9.27 -39.09
N VAL A 127 32.49 -8.12 -39.57
CA VAL A 127 33.59 -7.38 -38.94
C VAL A 127 32.98 -6.26 -38.11
N VAL A 128 33.24 -6.29 -36.80
CA VAL A 128 32.81 -5.26 -35.84
C VAL A 128 34.06 -4.57 -35.30
N THR A 129 34.14 -3.26 -35.47
CA THR A 129 35.22 -2.44 -34.90
C THR A 129 34.67 -1.55 -33.81
N TYR A 130 35.14 -1.73 -32.58
CA TYR A 130 34.86 -0.86 -31.44
C TYR A 130 35.92 0.23 -31.39
N TRP A 131 35.54 1.47 -31.11
CA TRP A 131 36.46 2.62 -31.09
C TRP A 131 35.92 3.77 -30.24
N THR A 132 36.79 4.72 -29.90
CA THR A 132 36.43 5.94 -29.17
C THR A 132 36.91 7.18 -29.93
N PRO A 133 36.06 8.19 -30.18
CA PRO A 133 36.50 9.45 -30.78
C PRO A 133 37.41 10.21 -29.80
N GLU A 134 38.65 10.48 -30.22
CA GLU A 134 39.59 11.29 -29.47
C GLU A 134 40.09 12.45 -30.34
N THR A 135 40.49 13.56 -29.72
CA THR A 135 41.00 14.73 -30.42
C THR A 135 42.41 15.05 -29.94
N GLU A 136 43.38 14.98 -30.85
CA GLU A 136 44.77 15.36 -30.57
C GLU A 136 45.13 16.65 -31.34
N ARG A 137 46.04 17.44 -30.77
CA ARG A 137 46.59 18.63 -31.43
C ARG A 137 47.88 18.28 -32.17
N VAL A 138 47.78 18.00 -33.46
CA VAL A 138 48.93 17.82 -34.34
C VAL A 138 49.23 19.15 -35.03
N ASN A 139 50.44 19.69 -34.86
CA ASN A 139 50.87 20.96 -35.47
C ASN A 139 49.93 22.16 -35.21
N GLY A 140 49.33 22.24 -34.02
CA GLY A 140 48.43 23.32 -33.62
C GLY A 140 47.01 23.25 -34.21
N THR A 141 46.71 22.24 -35.03
CA THR A 141 45.36 21.95 -35.53
C THR A 141 44.78 20.80 -34.73
N ALA A 142 43.52 20.93 -34.28
CA ALA A 142 42.81 19.83 -33.63
C ALA A 142 42.36 18.83 -34.69
N VAL A 143 42.85 17.60 -34.62
CA VAL A 143 42.49 16.49 -35.51
C VAL A 143 41.77 15.44 -34.67
N GLU A 144 40.57 15.08 -35.11
CA GLU A 144 39.80 14.00 -34.50
C GLU A 144 40.22 12.67 -35.12
N TYR A 145 40.44 11.64 -34.31
CA TYR A 145 40.80 10.29 -34.75
C TYR A 145 40.06 9.23 -33.93
N ALA A 146 40.02 8.01 -34.46
CA ALA A 146 39.44 6.86 -33.77
C ALA A 146 40.52 6.15 -32.94
N ALA A 147 40.50 6.36 -31.63
CA ALA A 147 41.40 5.75 -30.66
C ALA A 147 40.86 4.38 -30.17
N ASN A 148 41.75 3.59 -29.56
CA ASN A 148 41.42 2.31 -28.89
C ASN A 148 40.60 1.37 -29.77
N GLN A 149 41.02 1.17 -31.02
CA GLN A 149 40.29 0.31 -31.95
C GLN A 149 40.46 -1.16 -31.58
N GLU A 150 39.34 -1.86 -31.39
CA GLU A 150 39.29 -3.30 -31.20
C GLU A 150 38.48 -3.92 -32.34
N VAL A 151 39.06 -4.90 -33.04
CA VAL A 151 38.44 -5.53 -34.22
C VAL A 151 38.05 -6.95 -33.89
N GLN A 152 36.75 -7.23 -34.01
CA GLN A 152 36.14 -8.53 -33.88
C GLN A 152 35.69 -9.03 -35.24
N ARG A 153 35.95 -10.31 -35.53
CA ARG A 153 35.50 -10.98 -36.75
C ARG A 153 34.69 -12.22 -36.38
N ALA A 154 33.46 -12.31 -36.89
CA ALA A 154 32.57 -13.42 -36.63
C ALA A 154 32.06 -14.01 -37.95
N GLY A 155 32.15 -15.33 -38.10
CA GLY A 155 31.56 -16.03 -39.24
C GLY A 155 30.03 -16.02 -39.16
N VAL A 156 29.37 -15.67 -40.26
CA VAL A 156 27.92 -15.58 -40.37
C VAL A 156 27.46 -16.29 -41.65
N THR A 157 26.67 -17.35 -41.50
CA THR A 157 26.07 -18.05 -42.63
C THR A 157 24.71 -17.44 -42.95
N VAL A 158 24.56 -16.91 -44.17
CA VAL A 158 23.29 -16.36 -44.69
C VAL A 158 22.63 -17.42 -45.56
N GLU A 159 21.55 -18.03 -45.04
CA GLU A 159 20.77 -19.03 -45.77
C GLU A 159 19.76 -18.38 -46.74
N ASP A 160 19.27 -19.16 -47.70
CA ASP A 160 18.26 -18.71 -48.67
C ASP A 160 16.92 -18.43 -48.00
N GLY A 161 16.40 -17.22 -48.20
CA GLY A 161 15.13 -16.77 -47.65
C GLY A 161 15.25 -16.07 -46.31
N TYR A 162 14.36 -16.41 -45.37
CA TYR A 162 14.28 -15.78 -44.06
C TYR A 162 15.14 -16.53 -43.06
N ALA A 163 16.32 -16.01 -42.76
CA ALA A 163 17.27 -16.65 -41.85
C ALA A 163 17.80 -15.68 -40.78
N THR A 164 18.16 -16.25 -39.63
CA THR A 164 18.75 -15.53 -38.49
C THR A 164 20.03 -16.23 -38.06
N ALA A 165 21.10 -15.47 -37.89
CA ALA A 165 22.37 -15.97 -37.38
C ALA A 165 22.78 -15.15 -36.13
N PRO A 166 22.89 -15.77 -34.94
CA PRO A 166 23.36 -15.08 -33.74
C PRO A 166 24.87 -14.82 -33.81
N VAL A 167 25.29 -13.67 -33.29
CA VAL A 167 26.70 -13.27 -33.15
C VAL A 167 26.89 -12.70 -31.76
N GLU A 168 27.84 -13.28 -31.04
CA GLU A 168 28.31 -12.76 -29.74
C GLU A 168 29.26 -11.59 -29.98
N LEU A 169 29.12 -10.51 -29.22
CA LEU A 169 29.93 -9.30 -29.25
C LEU A 169 30.93 -9.30 -28.08
N ASN A 170 32.06 -8.61 -28.24
CA ASN A 170 33.01 -8.43 -27.16
C ASN A 170 32.42 -7.51 -26.07
N SER A 171 32.49 -7.95 -24.80
CA SER A 171 31.87 -7.23 -23.69
C SER A 171 32.64 -5.96 -23.28
N HIS A 172 31.91 -4.86 -23.04
CA HIS A 172 32.38 -3.56 -22.59
C HIS A 172 31.52 -3.07 -21.40
N TYR A 173 31.85 -3.51 -20.18
CA TYR A 173 31.01 -3.26 -18.97
C TYR A 173 31.16 -1.86 -18.38
N ASP A 174 32.35 -1.25 -18.47
CA ASP A 174 32.70 -0.03 -17.75
C ASP A 174 32.73 1.23 -18.64
N THR A 175 32.60 1.06 -19.95
CA THR A 175 32.81 2.13 -20.94
C THR A 175 31.81 2.02 -22.09
N ASN A 176 31.26 3.15 -22.51
CA ASN A 176 30.48 3.23 -23.74
C ASN A 176 31.45 3.44 -24.92
N VAL A 177 31.39 2.56 -25.93
CA VAL A 177 32.24 2.62 -27.13
C VAL A 177 31.40 2.77 -28.39
N GLU A 178 31.89 3.49 -29.40
CA GLU A 178 31.25 3.49 -30.72
C GLU A 178 31.63 2.19 -31.44
N ALA A 179 30.65 1.52 -32.05
CA ALA A 179 30.84 0.30 -32.82
C ALA A 179 30.41 0.49 -34.27
N THR A 180 31.27 0.12 -35.20
CA THR A 180 30.98 0.08 -36.63
C THR A 180 31.08 -1.36 -37.12
N ALA A 181 30.00 -1.88 -37.67
CA ALA A 181 29.91 -3.26 -38.16
C ALA A 181 29.69 -3.29 -39.68
N TRP A 182 30.32 -4.23 -40.40
CA TRP A 182 30.04 -4.48 -41.82
C TRP A 182 30.22 -5.95 -42.18
N LEU A 183 29.60 -6.38 -43.29
CA LEU A 183 29.80 -7.72 -43.84
C LEU A 183 30.97 -7.74 -44.82
N GLU A 184 31.78 -8.79 -44.77
CA GLU A 184 32.80 -9.13 -45.75
C GLU A 184 32.47 -10.48 -46.39
N ARG A 185 32.76 -10.62 -47.68
CA ARG A 185 32.69 -11.88 -48.43
C ARG A 185 34.01 -12.09 -49.14
N ASN A 186 34.67 -13.22 -48.90
CA ASN A 186 36.00 -13.52 -49.44
C ASN A 186 37.07 -12.44 -49.11
N GLY A 187 36.93 -11.75 -47.97
CA GLY A 187 37.85 -10.69 -47.54
C GLY A 187 37.61 -9.31 -48.17
N GLU A 188 36.55 -9.15 -48.96
CA GLU A 188 36.13 -7.86 -49.51
C GLU A 188 34.84 -7.37 -48.83
N PRO A 189 34.74 -6.08 -48.45
CA PRO A 189 33.53 -5.54 -47.83
C PRO A 189 32.36 -5.52 -48.81
N VAL A 190 31.22 -6.02 -48.35
CA VAL A 190 29.96 -6.00 -49.09
C VAL A 190 29.44 -4.57 -49.15
N GLU A 191 29.29 -4.03 -50.35
CA GLU A 191 28.77 -2.67 -50.51
C GLU A 191 27.37 -2.54 -49.90
N GLY A 192 27.15 -1.44 -49.19
CA GLY A 192 25.86 -1.15 -48.57
C GLY A 192 25.58 -1.82 -47.23
N ALA A 193 26.26 -2.92 -46.87
CA ALA A 193 26.03 -3.69 -45.64
C ALA A 193 26.88 -3.19 -44.46
N ARG A 194 26.65 -1.95 -44.01
CA ARG A 194 27.35 -1.32 -42.89
C ARG A 194 26.42 -0.65 -41.88
N TRP A 195 26.72 -0.83 -40.59
CA TRP A 195 25.96 -0.35 -39.44
C TRP A 195 26.86 0.40 -38.46
N ARG A 196 26.25 1.33 -37.71
CA ARG A 196 26.91 2.09 -36.65
C ARG A 196 25.98 2.17 -35.45
N PHE A 197 26.49 1.86 -34.27
CA PHE A 197 25.76 1.88 -33.02
C PHE A 197 26.74 2.12 -31.86
N ASP A 198 26.22 2.49 -30.69
CA ASP A 198 27.04 2.54 -29.49
C ASP A 198 26.91 1.20 -28.76
N HIS A 199 27.94 0.75 -28.06
CA HIS A 199 27.94 -0.51 -27.33
C HIS A 199 28.39 -0.31 -25.88
N ALA A 200 27.57 -0.83 -24.95
CA ALA A 200 27.86 -0.82 -23.52
C ALA A 200 27.18 -2.02 -22.86
N SER A 201 27.96 -3.07 -22.57
CA SER A 201 27.44 -4.33 -22.03
C SER A 201 26.68 -4.12 -20.72
N ALA A 202 25.54 -4.79 -20.57
CA ALA A 202 24.79 -4.75 -19.32
C ALA A 202 25.63 -5.37 -18.19
N PRO A 203 25.93 -4.65 -17.10
CA PRO A 203 26.75 -5.18 -16.00
C PRO A 203 26.19 -6.46 -15.36
N ALA A 204 24.87 -6.68 -15.46
CA ALA A 204 24.22 -7.89 -14.96
C ALA A 204 24.57 -9.18 -15.74
N SER A 205 25.15 -9.10 -16.95
CA SER A 205 25.65 -10.29 -17.67
C SER A 205 27.08 -10.68 -17.28
N GLN A 206 27.77 -9.86 -16.48
CA GLN A 206 29.12 -10.17 -16.02
C GLN A 206 29.12 -11.44 -15.17
N GLN A 207 29.75 -12.51 -15.65
CA GLN A 207 29.95 -13.72 -14.84
C GLN A 207 30.87 -13.40 -13.67
N VAL A 208 30.34 -13.50 -12.45
CA VAL A 208 31.16 -13.48 -11.24
C VAL A 208 32.07 -14.70 -11.31
N GLN A 209 33.38 -14.49 -11.37
CA GLN A 209 34.38 -15.55 -11.42
C GLN A 209 34.38 -16.33 -10.09
N ILE A 210 33.53 -17.35 -10.00
CA ILE A 210 33.43 -18.25 -8.87
C ILE A 210 34.17 -19.53 -9.24
N GLU A 211 35.43 -19.61 -8.81
CA GLU A 211 36.30 -20.74 -9.16
C GLU A 211 35.98 -21.99 -8.31
N THR A 212 35.37 -21.83 -7.14
CA THR A 212 35.05 -22.93 -6.23
C THR A 212 33.69 -22.79 -5.53
N GLN A 213 33.11 -23.91 -5.08
CA GLN A 213 31.87 -23.91 -4.29
C GLN A 213 32.03 -23.12 -2.97
N ALA A 214 33.23 -23.11 -2.38
CA ALA A 214 33.52 -22.33 -1.18
C ALA A 214 33.52 -20.82 -1.47
N ASP A 215 34.07 -20.40 -2.61
CA ASP A 215 34.02 -19.00 -3.04
C ASP A 215 32.60 -18.56 -3.35
N ALA A 216 31.76 -19.44 -3.91
CA ALA A 216 30.34 -19.17 -4.13
C ALA A 216 29.62 -18.84 -2.81
N TRP A 217 29.85 -19.68 -1.79
CA TRP A 217 29.25 -19.49 -0.46
C TRP A 217 29.82 -18.27 0.25
N TRP A 218 31.11 -18.00 0.13
CA TRP A 218 31.73 -16.83 0.72
C TRP A 218 31.21 -15.55 0.08
N TYR A 219 31.16 -15.50 -1.26
CA TYR A 219 30.58 -14.39 -2.01
C TYR A 219 29.11 -14.17 -1.62
N ALA A 220 28.27 -15.21 -1.66
CA ALA A 220 26.87 -15.11 -1.25
C ALA A 220 26.74 -14.64 0.21
N PHE A 221 27.62 -15.10 1.10
CA PHE A 221 27.63 -14.68 2.49
C PHE A 221 27.98 -13.20 2.66
N THR A 222 29.05 -12.71 2.03
CA THR A 222 29.51 -11.33 2.14
C THR A 222 28.60 -10.34 1.43
N THR A 223 27.97 -10.78 0.34
CA THR A 223 27.22 -9.94 -0.57
C THR A 223 25.71 -9.92 -0.26
N ALA A 224 25.13 -11.06 0.07
CA ALA A 224 23.69 -11.17 0.32
C ALA A 224 23.37 -11.38 1.80
N ILE A 225 23.96 -12.40 2.45
CA ILE A 225 23.53 -12.82 3.78
C ILE A 225 23.92 -11.80 4.86
N LEU A 226 25.19 -11.43 4.95
CA LEU A 226 25.69 -10.53 5.98
C LEU A 226 25.06 -9.13 5.87
N PRO A 227 24.99 -8.51 4.67
CA PRO A 227 24.28 -7.25 4.50
C PRO A 227 22.78 -7.40 4.71
N GLY A 228 22.19 -8.54 4.33
CA GLY A 228 20.79 -8.86 4.58
C GLY A 228 20.44 -8.90 6.06
N VAL A 229 21.23 -9.61 6.87
CA VAL A 229 21.06 -9.68 8.32
C VAL A 229 21.26 -8.30 8.96
N ALA A 230 22.31 -7.58 8.57
CA ALA A 230 22.56 -6.21 9.03
C ALA A 230 21.39 -5.28 8.69
N SER A 231 20.81 -5.45 7.51
CA SER A 231 19.67 -4.68 7.02
C SER A 231 18.38 -4.96 7.76
N ILE A 232 18.12 -6.23 8.08
CA ILE A 232 16.96 -6.61 8.91
C ILE A 232 17.10 -5.98 10.30
N ILE A 233 18.27 -6.12 10.94
CA ILE A 233 18.53 -5.58 12.28
C ILE A 233 18.42 -4.04 12.24
N GLY A 234 19.06 -3.40 11.28
CA GLY A 234 19.04 -1.95 11.09
C GLY A 234 17.62 -1.44 10.82
N GLY A 235 16.89 -2.08 9.92
CA GLY A 235 15.51 -1.73 9.56
C GLY A 235 14.55 -1.86 10.73
N LEU A 236 14.60 -2.97 11.47
CA LEU A 236 13.78 -3.16 12.68
C LEU A 236 14.14 -2.18 13.79
N SER A 237 15.43 -1.91 13.99
CA SER A 237 15.91 -0.94 14.98
C SER A 237 15.43 0.47 14.65
N LEU A 238 15.58 0.89 13.39
CA LEU A 238 15.11 2.20 12.91
C LEU A 238 13.59 2.31 12.97
N ALA A 239 12.86 1.25 12.66
CA ALA A 239 11.40 1.21 12.79
C ALA A 239 10.97 1.37 14.26
N ARG A 240 11.66 0.70 15.19
CA ARG A 240 11.41 0.85 16.63
C ARG A 240 11.72 2.27 17.11
N ALA A 241 12.83 2.86 16.67
CA ALA A 241 13.18 4.25 16.98
C ALA A 241 12.12 5.22 16.41
N THR A 242 11.67 4.97 15.18
CA THR A 242 10.60 5.73 14.52
C THR A 242 9.31 5.63 15.31
N LEU A 243 8.87 4.43 15.69
CA LEU A 243 7.65 4.23 16.47
C LEU A 243 7.71 4.86 17.86
N LYS A 244 8.87 4.92 18.51
CA LYS A 244 9.03 5.66 19.76
C LYS A 244 8.74 7.15 19.61
N ARG A 245 9.07 7.74 18.45
CA ARG A 245 8.84 9.16 18.15
C ARG A 245 7.43 9.43 17.63
N VAL A 246 6.96 8.58 16.73
CA VAL A 246 5.72 8.76 15.95
C VAL A 246 4.50 8.12 16.62
N GLY A 247 4.71 7.20 17.56
CA GLY A 247 3.67 6.43 18.27
C GLY A 247 3.12 5.28 17.44
N ARG A 248 2.66 5.55 16.21
CA ARG A 248 2.04 4.55 15.32
C ARG A 248 2.45 4.74 13.87
N GLY A 249 2.70 3.61 13.19
CA GLY A 249 2.94 3.57 11.76
C GLY A 249 1.78 4.13 10.91
N PRO A 250 1.94 4.18 9.58
CA PRO A 250 0.97 4.80 8.68
C PRO A 250 -0.39 4.06 8.61
N GLY A 251 -0.48 2.82 9.12
CA GLY A 251 -1.75 2.12 9.31
C GLY A 251 -2.30 1.40 8.09
N TYR A 252 -1.52 1.25 7.02
CA TYR A 252 -1.91 0.46 5.85
C TYR A 252 -1.80 -1.04 6.11
N SER A 253 -2.63 -1.82 5.42
CA SER A 253 -2.62 -3.29 5.48
C SER A 253 -1.35 -3.86 4.85
N LEU A 254 -1.00 -5.11 5.21
CA LEU A 254 0.10 -5.84 4.56
C LEU A 254 -0.17 -6.02 3.06
N ALA A 255 -1.43 -6.22 2.67
CA ALA A 255 -1.83 -6.30 1.28
C ALA A 255 -1.52 -4.98 0.53
N THR A 256 -1.76 -3.82 1.15
CA THR A 256 -1.45 -2.53 0.51
C THR A 256 0.05 -2.38 0.27
N TRP A 257 0.87 -2.69 1.28
CA TRP A 257 2.33 -2.66 1.13
C TRP A 257 2.83 -3.69 0.12
N GLY A 258 2.26 -4.90 0.12
CA GLY A 258 2.58 -5.94 -0.85
C GLY A 258 2.28 -5.50 -2.28
N VAL A 259 1.10 -4.93 -2.54
CA VAL A 259 0.72 -4.40 -3.86
C VAL A 259 1.65 -3.27 -4.29
N VAL A 260 1.93 -2.29 -3.40
CA VAL A 260 2.85 -1.18 -3.72
C VAL A 260 4.26 -1.68 -4.02
N SER A 261 4.76 -2.63 -3.23
CA SER A 261 6.09 -3.21 -3.46
C SER A 261 6.15 -4.00 -4.76
N VAL A 262 5.15 -4.84 -5.04
CA VAL A 262 5.09 -5.63 -6.29
C VAL A 262 5.01 -4.70 -7.50
N PHE A 263 4.11 -3.71 -7.50
CA PHE A 263 4.03 -2.75 -8.59
C PHE A 263 5.31 -1.93 -8.72
N GLY A 264 5.92 -1.53 -7.60
CA GLY A 264 7.20 -0.81 -7.60
C GLY A 264 8.32 -1.65 -8.21
N ILE A 265 8.43 -2.92 -7.85
CA ILE A 265 9.42 -3.86 -8.40
C ILE A 265 9.16 -4.09 -9.89
N VAL A 266 7.90 -4.37 -10.29
CA VAL A 266 7.55 -4.59 -11.70
C VAL A 266 7.82 -3.34 -12.54
N MET A 267 7.48 -2.14 -12.06
CA MET A 267 7.79 -0.88 -12.76
C MET A 267 9.30 -0.64 -12.87
N ALA A 268 10.06 -0.94 -11.81
CA ALA A 268 11.51 -0.81 -11.84
C ALA A 268 12.13 -1.81 -12.83
N LEU A 269 11.66 -3.05 -12.85
CA LEU A 269 12.11 -4.07 -13.80
C LEU A 269 11.69 -3.74 -15.25
N ALA A 270 10.49 -3.23 -15.49
CA ALA A 270 10.00 -2.96 -16.83
C ALA A 270 10.59 -1.69 -17.47
N GLY A 271 10.84 -0.64 -16.66
CA GLY A 271 11.26 0.66 -17.18
C GLY A 271 12.71 1.04 -16.90
N LEU A 272 13.32 0.47 -15.86
CA LEU A 272 14.62 0.89 -15.33
C LEU A 272 15.60 -0.27 -15.21
N TYR A 273 15.38 -1.40 -15.89
CA TYR A 273 16.19 -2.61 -15.72
C TYR A 273 17.69 -2.34 -15.84
N TYR A 274 18.12 -1.65 -16.91
CA TYR A 274 19.54 -1.35 -17.13
C TYR A 274 20.13 -0.47 -16.01
N GLU A 275 19.40 0.55 -15.56
CA GLU A 275 19.84 1.42 -14.45
C GLU A 275 19.91 0.64 -13.13
N VAL A 276 18.90 -0.19 -12.84
CA VAL A 276 18.88 -1.05 -11.66
C VAL A 276 20.02 -2.07 -11.72
N ALA A 277 20.24 -2.70 -12.87
CA ALA A 277 21.33 -3.64 -13.11
C ALA A 277 22.70 -2.98 -12.92
N THR A 278 22.88 -1.77 -13.44
CA THR A 278 24.12 -0.98 -13.28
C THR A 278 24.37 -0.63 -11.81
N VAL A 279 23.32 -0.23 -11.08
CA VAL A 279 23.43 0.07 -9.64
C VAL A 279 23.70 -1.18 -8.82
N VAL A 280 23.04 -2.30 -9.14
CA VAL A 280 23.24 -3.58 -8.45
C VAL A 280 24.63 -4.15 -8.71
N ALA A 281 25.13 -4.09 -9.95
CA ALA A 281 26.47 -4.58 -10.29
C ALA A 281 27.59 -3.73 -9.66
N ASN A 282 27.38 -2.42 -9.50
CA ASN A 282 28.34 -1.56 -8.82
C ASN A 282 28.25 -1.64 -7.28
N LEU A 283 27.15 -2.17 -6.75
CA LEU A 283 26.90 -2.32 -5.33
C LEU A 283 26.28 -3.70 -5.08
N ASP A 284 27.10 -4.75 -5.23
CA ASP A 284 26.78 -6.15 -4.93
C ASP A 284 25.96 -6.33 -3.63
N ILE A 285 26.31 -5.54 -2.60
CA ILE A 285 25.71 -5.52 -1.27
C ILE A 285 24.20 -5.13 -1.29
N LEU A 286 23.72 -4.47 -2.37
CA LEU A 286 22.33 -4.02 -2.51
C LEU A 286 21.33 -5.16 -2.44
N MET A 287 21.70 -6.37 -2.90
CA MET A 287 20.82 -7.52 -2.79
C MET A 287 20.45 -7.79 -1.34
N GLY A 288 21.43 -7.76 -0.43
CA GLY A 288 21.17 -7.84 1.02
C GLY A 288 20.53 -6.56 1.59
N LEU A 289 20.94 -5.37 1.14
CA LEU A 289 20.36 -4.11 1.61
C LEU A 289 18.87 -3.95 1.24
N SER A 290 18.39 -4.63 0.20
CA SER A 290 16.99 -4.61 -0.22
C SER A 290 16.02 -5.09 0.88
N LEU A 291 16.50 -5.89 1.84
CA LEU A 291 15.71 -6.33 2.99
C LEU A 291 15.46 -5.22 4.01
N PHE A 292 16.25 -4.15 3.98
CA PHE A 292 16.12 -3.00 4.90
C PHE A 292 14.72 -2.34 4.82
N PRO A 293 14.22 -1.88 3.66
CA PRO A 293 12.90 -1.27 3.56
C PRO A 293 11.77 -2.23 3.95
N ILE A 294 11.90 -3.53 3.64
CA ILE A 294 10.93 -4.56 4.03
C ILE A 294 10.90 -4.71 5.56
N ALA A 295 12.07 -4.86 6.18
CA ALA A 295 12.20 -4.99 7.63
C ALA A 295 11.75 -3.71 8.35
N TYR A 296 12.07 -2.54 7.82
CA TYR A 296 11.60 -1.26 8.33
C TYR A 296 10.08 -1.13 8.25
N GLY A 297 9.48 -1.40 7.10
CA GLY A 297 8.03 -1.38 6.89
C GLY A 297 7.29 -2.38 7.78
N GLY A 298 7.79 -3.61 7.88
CA GLY A 298 7.29 -4.62 8.80
C GLY A 298 7.41 -4.21 10.27
N GLY A 299 8.55 -3.62 10.64
CA GLY A 299 8.79 -3.08 11.97
C GLY A 299 7.84 -1.95 12.36
N LEU A 300 7.47 -1.07 11.42
CA LEU A 300 6.50 0.02 11.65
C LEU A 300 5.09 -0.49 11.99
N ARG A 301 4.78 -1.75 11.69
CA ARG A 301 3.53 -2.40 12.08
C ARG A 301 3.55 -2.91 13.52
N MET A 302 4.72 -3.13 14.10
CA MET A 302 4.87 -3.53 15.51
C MET A 302 4.62 -2.35 16.45
N SER A 303 3.55 -1.58 16.19
CA SER A 303 3.16 -0.43 17.01
C SER A 303 2.78 -0.89 18.42
N PRO A 304 2.99 -0.05 19.44
CA PRO A 304 2.49 -0.31 20.78
C PRO A 304 0.97 -0.55 20.77
N PRO A 305 0.42 -1.26 21.78
CA PRO A 305 -1.01 -1.44 21.91
C PRO A 305 -1.73 -0.09 21.94
N THR A 306 -2.87 -0.02 21.25
CA THR A 306 -3.68 1.19 21.11
C THR A 306 -4.88 1.14 22.05
N GLU A 307 -5.23 2.27 22.65
CA GLU A 307 -6.42 2.43 23.50
C GLU A 307 -7.37 3.41 22.82
N ARG A 308 -8.68 3.11 22.79
CA ARG A 308 -9.70 4.00 22.20
C ARG A 308 -10.38 4.81 23.30
N ILE A 309 -10.46 6.13 23.14
CA ILE A 309 -11.13 7.04 24.06
C ILE A 309 -12.31 7.67 23.33
N ALA A 310 -13.49 7.60 23.94
CA ALA A 310 -14.69 8.26 23.50
C ALA A 310 -14.81 9.63 24.18
N PHE A 311 -15.06 10.67 23.39
CA PHE A 311 -15.47 11.99 23.84
C PHE A 311 -16.96 12.12 23.55
N GLU A 312 -17.75 12.37 24.59
CA GLU A 312 -19.20 12.53 24.48
C GLU A 312 -19.59 13.94 24.88
N ARG A 313 -20.35 14.59 24.00
CA ARG A 313 -21.04 15.85 24.25
C ARG A 313 -22.55 15.60 24.14
N LYS A 314 -23.32 16.05 25.12
CA LYS A 314 -24.79 16.01 25.09
C LYS A 314 -25.29 17.32 24.49
N GLU A 315 -26.13 17.26 23.45
CA GLU A 315 -26.68 18.46 22.81
C GLU A 315 -27.95 18.91 23.55
N LEU A 316 -27.85 20.01 24.29
CA LEU A 316 -28.94 20.49 25.16
C LEU A 316 -30.03 21.29 24.42
N THR A 317 -29.74 21.78 23.21
CA THR A 317 -30.62 22.70 22.46
C THR A 317 -31.80 22.04 21.75
N GLU A 318 -31.79 20.71 21.59
CA GLU A 318 -32.83 19.98 20.86
C GLU A 318 -33.58 18.96 21.74
N ALA A 319 -33.23 18.90 23.03
CA ALA A 319 -34.00 18.12 24.00
C ALA A 319 -35.40 18.74 24.14
N ILE A 320 -36.42 18.01 23.73
CA ILE A 320 -37.83 18.39 23.92
C ILE A 320 -38.12 18.34 25.43
N SER A 321 -37.88 19.46 26.12
CA SER A 321 -38.13 19.53 27.55
C SER A 321 -39.64 19.58 27.80
N LEU A 322 -40.19 18.53 28.41
CA LEU A 322 -41.59 18.48 28.88
C LEU A 322 -41.89 19.46 30.04
N ARG A 323 -40.99 20.41 30.36
CA ARG A 323 -41.15 21.36 31.46
C ARG A 323 -41.45 22.79 31.00
N ARG A 324 -42.32 22.94 30.01
CA ARG A 324 -43.17 24.13 29.83
C ARG A 324 -44.25 23.79 28.81
N GLY A 325 -45.52 23.82 29.23
CA GLY A 325 -46.63 23.86 28.29
C GLY A 325 -46.53 25.16 27.49
N GLU A 326 -45.87 25.10 26.34
CA GLU A 326 -45.86 26.18 25.36
C GLU A 326 -45.52 25.61 23.98
N THR A 327 -46.41 24.76 23.48
CA THR A 327 -46.58 24.57 22.03
C THR A 327 -47.71 25.50 21.61
N ASP A 328 -47.36 26.66 21.06
CA ASP A 328 -47.76 27.03 19.70
C ASP A 328 -47.49 28.51 19.41
N LYS A 329 -46.75 28.75 18.31
CA LYS A 329 -46.89 29.97 17.54
C LYS A 329 -48.30 29.95 16.91
N GLU A 330 -49.24 30.78 17.38
CA GLU A 330 -50.25 31.50 16.58
C GLU A 330 -51.41 32.09 17.42
N ASN A 331 -51.35 33.40 17.74
CA ASN A 331 -52.38 34.40 17.41
C ASN A 331 -52.08 35.76 18.11
N PRO A 332 -51.93 36.88 17.38
CA PRO A 332 -51.74 38.19 17.99
C PRO A 332 -53.03 38.90 18.41
N ASP A 333 -54.20 38.27 18.30
CA ASP A 333 -55.49 38.87 18.68
C ASP A 333 -56.24 38.01 19.71
N ALA A 334 -55.85 38.12 20.98
CA ALA A 334 -56.71 37.72 22.10
C ALA A 334 -56.67 38.80 23.19
N VAL A 335 -57.83 39.40 23.40
CA VAL A 335 -58.11 40.52 24.29
C VAL A 335 -57.84 40.11 25.74
N ALA A 336 -57.16 40.98 26.50
CA ALA A 336 -57.03 40.87 27.94
C ALA A 336 -58.40 41.08 28.61
N ASP A 337 -58.91 40.04 29.28
CA ASP A 337 -59.90 40.21 30.34
C ASP A 337 -59.41 39.50 31.60
N GLY A 338 -59.45 40.22 32.71
CA GLY A 338 -58.87 39.82 33.97
C GLY A 338 -59.80 38.92 34.78
N GLY A 339 -59.20 38.00 35.54
CA GLY A 339 -59.90 37.26 36.57
C GLY A 339 -59.01 36.21 37.22
N GLU A 340 -58.64 36.45 38.47
CA GLU A 340 -58.05 35.43 39.35
C GLU A 340 -58.98 34.22 39.47
N THR A 341 -58.47 33.03 39.20
CA THR A 341 -58.95 31.81 39.86
C THR A 341 -57.78 30.90 40.19
N ALA A 342 -57.74 30.50 41.46
CA ALA A 342 -56.74 29.68 42.10
C ALA A 342 -56.43 28.40 41.32
N ALA A 343 -55.15 28.04 41.28
CA ALA A 343 -54.66 26.76 40.79
C ALA A 343 -55.18 25.64 41.69
N GLU A 344 -56.20 24.93 41.23
CA GLU A 344 -56.64 23.67 41.81
C GLU A 344 -55.74 22.56 41.25
N VAL A 345 -54.91 22.00 42.14
CA VAL A 345 -54.03 20.87 41.87
C VAL A 345 -54.86 19.61 41.87
N THR A 346 -55.52 19.28 40.76
CA THR A 346 -55.99 17.93 40.45
C THR A 346 -56.26 17.83 38.96
N ASP A 347 -55.26 17.39 38.19
CA ASP A 347 -55.51 16.61 36.98
C ASP A 347 -54.32 15.67 36.81
N SER A 348 -54.55 14.40 37.09
CA SER A 348 -53.67 13.32 36.66
C SER A 348 -53.69 13.30 35.14
N VAL A 349 -52.59 13.69 34.52
CA VAL A 349 -52.40 13.55 33.07
C VAL A 349 -52.38 12.06 32.75
N GLU A 350 -53.46 11.54 32.17
CA GLU A 350 -53.48 10.19 31.60
C GLU A 350 -52.60 10.19 30.34
N LEU A 351 -51.43 9.54 30.47
CA LEU A 351 -50.47 9.35 29.40
C LEU A 351 -50.97 8.23 28.46
N GLY A 352 -51.20 8.57 27.18
CA GLY A 352 -51.65 7.63 26.14
C GLY A 352 -50.64 6.52 25.86
N ARG A 353 -51.12 5.33 25.47
CA ARG A 353 -50.36 4.08 25.30
C ARG A 353 -49.51 3.98 24.01
N ASP A 354 -49.51 5.01 23.16
CA ASP A 354 -48.85 4.96 21.85
C ASP A 354 -47.57 5.83 21.83
N GLY A 355 -46.42 5.15 21.73
CA GLY A 355 -45.18 5.64 21.11
C GLY A 355 -44.53 6.88 21.70
N TYR A 356 -43.96 6.79 22.91
CA TYR A 356 -42.97 7.76 23.38
C TYR A 356 -41.60 7.48 22.73
N TYR A 357 -41.08 8.44 21.97
CA TYR A 357 -39.67 8.48 21.58
C TYR A 357 -39.05 9.71 22.25
N ASP A 358 -38.27 9.48 23.31
CA ASP A 358 -37.42 10.51 23.89
C ASP A 358 -36.10 10.49 23.12
N GLU A 359 -35.90 11.45 22.22
CA GLU A 359 -34.70 11.54 21.40
C GLU A 359 -33.67 12.44 22.09
N LEU A 360 -32.61 11.82 22.61
CA LEU A 360 -31.44 12.54 23.12
C LEU A 360 -30.36 12.58 22.03
N TYR A 361 -29.98 13.78 21.62
CA TYR A 361 -28.89 13.99 20.68
C TYR A 361 -27.55 14.00 21.42
N GLU A 362 -26.68 13.04 21.09
CA GLU A 362 -25.34 12.92 21.66
C GLU A 362 -24.30 12.86 20.55
N GLN A 363 -23.28 13.71 20.65
CA GLN A 363 -22.13 13.69 19.75
C GLN A 363 -21.02 12.83 20.37
N LEU A 364 -20.79 11.65 19.78
CA LEU A 364 -19.75 10.72 20.21
C LEU A 364 -18.57 10.69 19.23
N VAL A 365 -17.39 11.10 19.68
CA VAL A 365 -16.15 11.06 18.89
C VAL A 365 -15.15 10.08 19.51
N ILE A 366 -14.81 9.01 18.78
CA ILE A 366 -13.86 8.00 19.24
C ILE A 366 -12.49 8.24 18.63
N LEU A 367 -11.50 8.53 19.48
CA LEU A 367 -10.12 8.73 19.07
C LEU A 367 -9.21 7.57 19.52
N THR A 368 -8.30 7.16 18.64
CA THR A 368 -7.30 6.13 18.94
C THR A 368 -6.05 6.76 19.54
N THR A 369 -5.64 6.26 20.70
CA THR A 369 -4.49 6.76 21.44
C THR A 369 -3.39 5.71 21.60
N VAL A 370 -2.15 6.19 21.72
CA VAL A 370 -0.96 5.36 21.98
C VAL A 370 -0.22 5.94 23.18
N ARG A 371 0.22 5.07 24.09
CA ARG A 371 1.02 5.49 25.24
C ARG A 371 2.40 5.96 24.78
N ALA A 372 2.75 7.20 25.09
CA ALA A 372 4.07 7.74 24.84
C ALA A 372 5.07 7.30 25.93
N PRO A 373 6.39 7.33 25.63
CA PRO A 373 7.42 6.99 26.61
C PRO A 373 7.43 7.89 27.86
N ASP A 374 6.93 9.11 27.75
CA ASP A 374 6.84 10.12 28.80
C ASP A 374 5.57 10.00 29.67
N GLY A 375 4.73 8.99 29.43
CA GLY A 375 3.49 8.75 30.17
C GLY A 375 2.26 9.48 29.62
N GLY A 376 2.43 10.40 28.66
CA GLY A 376 1.33 11.03 27.94
C GLY A 376 0.66 10.09 26.93
N ARG A 377 -0.47 10.52 26.35
CA ARG A 377 -1.14 9.77 25.28
C ARG A 377 -1.08 10.54 23.96
N LEU A 378 -0.57 9.91 22.91
CA LEU A 378 -0.52 10.46 21.56
C LEU A 378 -1.80 10.08 20.82
N LEU A 379 -2.33 10.97 19.98
CA LEU A 379 -3.47 10.69 19.11
C LEU A 379 -3.04 10.65 17.63
N PRO A 380 -2.42 9.55 17.17
CA PRO A 380 -1.98 9.44 15.79
C PRO A 380 -3.15 9.17 14.83
N LYS A 381 -3.25 10.00 13.78
CA LYS A 381 -4.12 9.71 12.62
C LYS A 381 -3.45 8.73 11.65
N THR A 382 -4.24 7.87 11.02
CA THR A 382 -3.78 6.96 9.95
C THR A 382 -3.49 7.72 8.65
N GLY A 383 -2.59 7.18 7.83
CA GLY A 383 -2.21 7.73 6.53
C GLY A 383 -0.72 8.05 6.38
N ILE A 384 -0.24 8.10 5.14
CA ILE A 384 1.16 8.40 4.78
C ILE A 384 1.54 9.82 5.20
N ARG A 385 0.74 10.82 4.83
CA ARG A 385 1.06 12.23 5.11
C ARG A 385 1.13 12.54 6.62
N PRO A 386 0.15 12.14 7.45
CA PRO A 386 0.25 12.34 8.90
C PRO A 386 1.41 11.55 9.54
N PHE A 387 1.74 10.38 9.00
CA PHE A 387 2.90 9.60 9.48
C PHE A 387 4.22 10.35 9.23
N PHE A 388 4.45 10.84 8.01
CA PHE A 388 5.65 11.62 7.70
C PHE A 388 5.69 12.96 8.45
N ALA A 389 4.55 13.63 8.62
CA ALA A 389 4.48 14.84 9.46
C ALA A 389 5.00 14.58 10.87
N ARG A 390 4.59 13.47 11.51
CA ARG A 390 5.02 13.11 12.87
C ARG A 390 6.50 12.71 12.99
N LEU A 391 7.21 12.44 11.89
CA LEU A 391 8.67 12.23 11.95
C LEU A 391 9.38 13.52 12.33
N PHE A 392 8.87 14.65 11.83
CA PHE A 392 9.50 15.96 11.97
C PHE A 392 8.79 16.86 12.99
N ALA A 393 7.48 16.70 13.18
CA ALA A 393 6.64 17.44 14.11
C ALA A 393 6.12 16.57 15.27
N LYS A 394 5.61 17.22 16.33
CA LYS A 394 4.97 16.54 17.47
C LYS A 394 3.57 16.09 17.10
N ALA A 395 3.22 14.86 17.45
CA ALA A 395 1.83 14.41 17.36
C ALA A 395 0.96 15.11 18.42
N ALA A 396 -0.34 15.21 18.18
CA ALA A 396 -1.30 15.68 19.17
C ALA A 396 -1.20 14.83 20.45
N ARG A 397 -1.09 15.50 21.59
CA ARG A 397 -0.92 14.88 22.92
C ARG A 397 -2.15 15.19 23.76
N LEU A 398 -2.74 14.15 24.33
CA LEU A 398 -3.76 14.24 25.37
C LEU A 398 -3.06 14.29 26.72
N ASP A 399 -3.25 15.36 27.47
CA ASP A 399 -2.86 15.39 28.88
C ASP A 399 -3.92 14.68 29.72
N LEU A 400 -3.50 13.63 30.43
CA LEU A 400 -4.37 12.86 31.30
C LEU A 400 -4.83 13.67 32.52
N SER A 401 -4.12 14.74 32.89
CA SER A 401 -4.49 15.63 34.00
C SER A 401 -5.76 16.45 33.72
N GLN A 402 -6.05 16.69 32.43
CA GLN A 402 -7.22 17.42 31.96
C GLN A 402 -8.50 16.56 31.94
N LEU A 403 -8.36 15.22 32.00
CA LEU A 403 -9.47 14.26 31.97
C LEU A 403 -10.13 14.11 33.35
N ARG A 404 -10.76 15.19 33.85
CA ARG A 404 -11.42 15.22 35.17
C ARG A 404 -12.71 14.40 35.25
N THR A 405 -13.39 14.20 34.12
CA THR A 405 -14.70 13.54 33.99
C THR A 405 -14.60 12.15 33.35
N ARG A 406 -13.45 11.47 33.50
CA ARG A 406 -13.22 10.17 32.85
C ARG A 406 -13.97 9.04 33.55
N VAL A 407 -14.69 8.24 32.76
CA VAL A 407 -15.30 6.97 33.16
C VAL A 407 -14.70 5.83 32.35
N ARG A 408 -14.55 4.65 32.97
CA ARG A 408 -14.11 3.44 32.27
C ARG A 408 -15.34 2.73 31.71
N VAL A 409 -15.29 2.40 30.42
CA VAL A 409 -16.42 1.78 29.71
C VAL A 409 -15.94 0.48 29.08
N GLU A 410 -16.85 -0.50 29.00
CA GLU A 410 -16.65 -1.75 28.28
C GLU A 410 -17.36 -1.64 26.92
N GLY A 411 -16.64 -1.91 25.83
CA GLY A 411 -17.19 -1.80 24.47
C GLY A 411 -16.20 -1.25 23.44
N SER A 412 -16.69 -0.41 22.53
CA SER A 412 -15.94 0.14 21.38
C SER A 412 -14.83 1.13 21.77
N ALA A 413 -14.90 1.68 22.99
CA ALA A 413 -13.89 2.51 23.63
C ALA A 413 -13.57 1.96 25.03
N SER A 414 -12.32 2.10 25.48
CA SER A 414 -11.91 1.66 26.82
C SER A 414 -12.17 2.72 27.89
N GLN A 415 -12.34 3.98 27.48
CA GLN A 415 -12.58 5.12 28.35
C GLN A 415 -13.52 6.10 27.66
N LYS A 416 -14.38 6.73 28.45
CA LYS A 416 -15.32 7.76 28.03
C LYS A 416 -15.05 9.04 28.81
N VAL A 417 -15.13 10.18 28.15
CA VAL A 417 -14.86 11.51 28.70
C VAL A 417 -16.06 12.38 28.36
N TYR A 418 -16.69 12.94 29.38
CA TYR A 418 -17.78 13.90 29.19
C TYR A 418 -17.19 15.28 28.89
N VAL A 419 -17.66 15.88 27.82
CA VAL A 419 -17.27 17.20 27.31
C VAL A 419 -18.39 18.18 27.63
N ASP A 420 -18.03 19.45 27.86
CA ASP A 420 -18.98 20.50 28.16
C ASP A 420 -20.07 20.58 27.07
N PRO A 421 -21.37 20.52 27.43
CA PRO A 421 -22.46 20.63 26.47
C PRO A 421 -22.54 21.99 25.76
N ASP A 422 -21.96 23.05 26.32
CA ASP A 422 -21.98 24.40 25.75
C ASP A 422 -20.98 24.59 24.60
N GLU A 423 -20.03 23.66 24.41
CA GLU A 423 -19.06 23.68 23.30
C GLU A 423 -19.71 23.27 21.97
N ASP A 424 -19.26 23.84 20.85
CA ASP A 424 -19.83 23.54 19.52
C ASP A 424 -19.48 22.12 19.02
N GLU A 425 -18.31 21.59 19.40
CA GLU A 425 -17.81 20.27 18.99
C GLU A 425 -17.31 19.47 20.19
N ALA A 426 -17.60 18.16 20.22
CA ALA A 426 -17.12 17.27 21.28
C ALA A 426 -15.58 17.22 21.40
N VAL A 427 -14.84 17.36 20.29
CA VAL A 427 -13.36 17.44 20.34
C VAL A 427 -12.80 18.00 19.04
N VAL A 428 -11.97 19.05 19.15
CA VAL A 428 -11.27 19.62 18.01
C VAL A 428 -9.91 18.93 17.85
N HIS A 429 -9.85 17.86 17.06
CA HIS A 429 -8.60 17.14 16.78
C HIS A 429 -7.91 17.63 15.51
N ARG A 430 -6.77 18.32 15.66
CA ARG A 430 -5.89 18.72 14.54
C ARG A 430 -4.68 17.79 14.48
N PRO A 431 -4.67 16.79 13.58
CA PRO A 431 -3.52 15.89 13.45
C PRO A 431 -2.31 16.65 12.90
N ALA A 432 -1.11 16.16 13.23
CA ALA A 432 0.11 16.61 12.58
C ALA A 432 0.00 16.38 11.07
N HIS A 433 0.29 17.41 10.29
CA HIS A 433 0.14 17.39 8.84
C HIS A 433 1.31 18.08 8.15
N LEU A 434 1.52 17.72 6.89
CA LEU A 434 2.51 18.37 6.04
C LEU A 434 1.84 19.56 5.35
N ARG A 435 2.38 20.75 5.57
CA ARG A 435 2.00 21.98 4.88
C ARG A 435 2.99 22.22 3.75
N ARG A 436 2.48 22.46 2.54
CA ARG A 436 3.33 22.86 1.42
C ARG A 436 3.92 24.23 1.72
N ARG A 437 5.22 24.38 1.48
CA ARG A 437 5.97 25.61 1.68
C ARG A 437 6.76 25.94 0.43
N MET A 438 6.98 27.23 0.20
CA MET A 438 7.91 27.65 -0.85
C MET A 438 9.36 27.32 -0.43
N PRO A 439 10.13 26.61 -1.27
CA PRO A 439 11.51 26.25 -0.99
C PRO A 439 12.40 27.47 -0.72
N VAL A 440 13.34 27.38 0.22
CA VAL A 440 14.35 28.39 0.56
C VAL A 440 13.83 29.67 1.24
N TRP A 441 12.61 30.14 0.94
CA TRP A 441 12.01 31.35 1.54
C TRP A 441 11.89 31.28 3.06
N HIS A 442 11.88 30.08 3.62
CA HIS A 442 11.78 29.85 5.04
C HIS A 442 12.97 30.28 5.88
N ARG A 443 14.12 30.43 5.23
CA ARG A 443 15.38 30.79 5.88
C ARG A 443 15.56 32.31 5.93
N LEU A 444 14.61 33.06 5.36
CA LEU A 444 14.59 34.50 5.51
C LEU A 444 14.23 34.83 6.96
N PRO A 445 14.99 35.70 7.63
CA PRO A 445 14.54 36.26 8.89
C PRO A 445 13.23 37.01 8.67
N ASP A 446 12.31 36.88 9.61
CA ASP A 446 11.06 37.64 9.55
C ASP A 446 11.41 39.13 9.51
N PRO A 447 10.90 39.88 8.52
CA PRO A 447 11.19 41.31 8.43
C PRO A 447 10.70 42.00 9.71
N VAL A 448 11.56 42.79 10.32
CA VAL A 448 11.19 43.66 11.45
C VAL A 448 10.07 44.58 10.96
N ASP A 449 9.01 44.73 11.77
CA ASP A 449 7.77 45.42 11.40
C ASP A 449 8.02 46.70 10.57
N GLY A 450 7.64 46.66 9.28
CA GLY A 450 7.65 47.81 8.36
C GLY A 450 8.77 47.84 7.31
N GLU A 451 9.80 47.00 7.38
CA GLU A 451 10.85 46.95 6.34
C GLU A 451 10.58 45.86 5.29
N SER A 452 10.42 46.27 4.02
CA SER A 452 10.36 45.33 2.91
C SER A 452 11.73 44.73 2.62
N LEU A 453 11.81 43.41 2.43
CA LEU A 453 13.02 42.71 1.98
C LEU A 453 13.68 43.41 0.79
N SER A 454 15.01 43.57 0.85
CA SER A 454 15.76 44.21 -0.23
C SER A 454 15.52 43.52 -1.58
N PRO A 455 15.44 44.25 -2.70
CA PRO A 455 15.23 43.66 -4.03
C PRO A 455 16.29 42.61 -4.39
N VAL A 456 17.54 42.81 -3.94
CA VAL A 456 18.65 41.89 -4.16
C VAL A 456 18.45 40.58 -3.41
N THR A 457 18.03 40.66 -2.13
CA THR A 457 17.70 39.47 -1.34
C THR A 457 16.53 38.71 -1.95
N ARG A 458 15.47 39.42 -2.35
CA ARG A 458 14.32 38.81 -3.02
C ARG A 458 14.71 38.12 -4.35
N GLY A 459 15.58 38.75 -5.13
CA GLY A 459 16.11 38.19 -6.38
C GLY A 459 16.96 36.93 -6.15
N LEU A 460 17.87 36.96 -5.18
CA LEU A 460 18.71 35.81 -4.82
C LEU A 460 17.87 34.62 -4.35
N TYR A 461 16.90 34.85 -3.46
CA TYR A 461 16.01 33.80 -2.98
C TYR A 461 15.08 33.27 -4.08
N GLY A 462 14.62 34.15 -4.99
CA GLY A 462 13.89 33.72 -6.19
C GLY A 462 14.72 32.77 -7.06
N LEU A 463 16.00 33.08 -7.28
CA LEU A 463 16.92 32.22 -8.03
C LEU A 463 17.17 30.90 -7.29
N LEU A 464 17.40 30.93 -5.98
CA LEU A 464 17.58 29.72 -5.18
C LEU A 464 16.33 28.84 -5.17
N THR A 465 15.13 29.42 -5.14
CA THR A 465 13.89 28.66 -5.29
C THR A 465 13.79 27.99 -6.65
N LEU A 466 14.13 28.69 -7.74
CA LEU A 466 14.18 28.09 -9.08
C LEU A 466 15.20 26.96 -9.15
N ALA A 467 16.41 27.15 -8.60
CA ALA A 467 17.43 26.12 -8.53
C ALA A 467 16.96 24.89 -7.73
N THR A 468 16.25 25.13 -6.62
CA THR A 468 15.71 24.05 -5.78
C THR A 468 14.59 23.28 -6.49
N LEU A 469 13.69 23.99 -7.18
CA LEU A 469 12.66 23.37 -8.02
C LEU A 469 13.28 22.58 -9.18
N GLY A 470 14.47 22.97 -9.64
CA GLY A 470 15.26 22.29 -10.65
C GLY A 470 16.03 21.06 -10.14
N LEU A 471 16.04 20.76 -8.84
CA LEU A 471 16.79 19.61 -8.28
C LEU A 471 16.50 18.26 -8.97
N PRO A 472 15.26 17.91 -9.37
CA PRO A 472 15.01 16.67 -10.11
C PRO A 472 15.75 16.65 -11.46
N VAL A 473 15.76 17.76 -12.19
CA VAL A 473 16.43 17.87 -13.49
C VAL A 473 17.95 17.85 -13.31
N ILE A 474 18.47 18.58 -12.32
CA ILE A 474 19.89 18.56 -11.96
C ILE A 474 20.31 17.14 -11.58
N GLY A 475 19.50 16.46 -10.77
CA GLY A 475 19.71 15.06 -10.39
C GLY A 475 19.72 14.14 -11.60
N TYR A 476 18.80 14.31 -12.56
CA TYR A 476 18.77 13.53 -13.79
C TYR A 476 20.09 13.62 -14.58
N TYR A 477 20.57 14.83 -14.84
CA TYR A 477 21.82 15.02 -15.57
C TYR A 477 23.05 14.56 -14.78
N ALA A 478 23.09 14.83 -13.47
CA ALA A 478 24.19 14.40 -12.61
C ALA A 478 24.26 12.86 -12.52
N GLY A 479 23.13 12.18 -12.36
CA GLY A 479 23.04 10.72 -12.35
C GLY A 479 23.44 10.09 -13.67
N GLY A 480 23.04 10.71 -14.79
CA GLY A 480 23.49 10.29 -16.12
C GLY A 480 25.00 10.44 -16.32
N MET A 481 25.60 11.56 -15.90
CA MET A 481 27.03 11.81 -16.08
C MET A 481 27.93 10.99 -15.15
N VAL A 482 27.52 10.80 -13.89
CA VAL A 482 28.39 10.16 -12.88
C VAL A 482 28.27 8.64 -12.92
N SER A 483 27.07 8.12 -13.17
CA SER A 483 26.76 6.70 -12.94
C SER A 483 25.80 6.11 -13.99
N ASN A 484 25.65 6.76 -15.15
CA ASN A 484 24.74 6.38 -16.24
C ASN A 484 23.31 6.01 -15.77
N THR A 485 22.85 6.64 -14.69
CA THR A 485 21.61 6.30 -13.97
C THR A 485 20.76 7.57 -13.75
N PRO A 486 20.30 8.18 -14.85
CA PRO A 486 19.60 9.46 -14.79
C PRO A 486 18.28 9.38 -14.02
N THR A 487 17.55 8.26 -14.04
CA THR A 487 16.30 8.18 -13.27
C THR A 487 16.53 8.10 -11.76
N VAL A 488 17.59 7.40 -11.31
CA VAL A 488 17.97 7.37 -9.89
C VAL A 488 18.31 8.76 -9.40
N GLY A 489 19.10 9.50 -10.17
CA GLY A 489 19.44 10.89 -9.89
C GLY A 489 18.21 11.80 -9.81
N PHE A 490 17.25 11.63 -10.72
CA PHE A 490 15.97 12.35 -10.71
C PHE A 490 15.16 12.09 -9.43
N VAL A 491 15.06 10.82 -9.00
CA VAL A 491 14.33 10.43 -7.77
C VAL A 491 14.98 11.03 -6.53
N ILE A 492 16.31 11.02 -6.44
CA ILE A 492 17.05 11.68 -5.35
C ILE A 492 16.72 13.18 -5.33
N GLY A 493 16.72 13.83 -6.50
CA GLY A 493 16.34 15.23 -6.64
C GLY A 493 14.91 15.52 -6.18
N LEU A 494 13.95 14.62 -6.46
CA LEU A 494 12.57 14.72 -5.94
C LEU A 494 12.49 14.59 -4.42
N VAL A 495 13.25 13.67 -3.81
CA VAL A 495 13.29 13.50 -2.35
C VAL A 495 13.82 14.77 -1.68
N LEU A 496 14.91 15.33 -2.18
CA LEU A 496 15.47 16.58 -1.67
C LEU A 496 14.49 17.75 -1.82
N LEU A 497 13.81 17.86 -2.97
CA LEU A 497 12.77 18.86 -3.19
C LEU A 497 11.60 18.68 -2.22
N ALA A 498 11.19 17.44 -1.94
CA ALA A 498 10.11 17.17 -0.98
C ALA A 498 10.49 17.56 0.45
N ILE A 499 11.74 17.33 0.87
CA ILE A 499 12.22 17.76 2.19
C ILE A 499 12.19 19.28 2.33
N GLU A 500 12.59 20.01 1.29
CA GLU A 500 12.66 21.48 1.31
C GLU A 500 11.28 22.15 1.05
N GLY A 501 10.38 21.48 0.33
CA GLY A 501 9.06 21.99 -0.07
C GLY A 501 7.91 21.68 0.90
N TYR A 502 8.15 20.87 1.94
CA TYR A 502 7.12 20.54 2.94
C TYR A 502 7.61 20.84 4.35
N GLU A 503 6.73 21.47 5.12
CA GLU A 503 6.93 21.74 6.54
C GLU A 503 5.96 20.87 7.35
N ALA A 504 6.46 20.23 8.40
CA ALA A 504 5.61 19.49 9.32
C ALA A 504 5.07 20.43 10.39
N VAL A 505 3.74 20.48 10.52
CA VAL A 505 3.04 21.27 11.53
C VAL A 505 2.64 20.37 12.69
N ASP A 506 2.86 20.83 13.92
CA ASP A 506 2.51 20.12 15.14
C ASP A 506 1.00 19.86 15.23
N GLY A 507 0.65 18.68 15.74
CA GLY A 507 -0.74 18.33 16.03
C GLY A 507 -1.20 18.91 17.37
N SER A 508 -2.46 19.26 17.47
CA SER A 508 -3.13 19.72 18.69
C SER A 508 -4.46 19.01 18.89
N ILE A 509 -4.90 18.96 20.14
CA ILE A 509 -6.23 18.51 20.53
C ILE A 509 -6.75 19.52 21.55
N ASP A 510 -7.99 19.94 21.39
CA ASP A 510 -8.66 20.90 22.27
C ASP A 510 -10.04 20.36 22.62
N PHE A 511 -10.39 20.44 23.91
CA PHE A 511 -11.69 20.05 24.45
C PHE A 511 -11.83 20.62 25.86
N GLU A 512 -13.03 21.08 26.23
CA GLU A 512 -13.35 21.49 27.60
C GLU A 512 -14.05 20.32 28.32
N PRO A 513 -13.50 19.80 29.42
CA PRO A 513 -14.15 18.73 30.16
C PRO A 513 -15.43 19.23 30.83
N ALA A 514 -16.49 18.42 30.81
CA ALA A 514 -17.75 18.77 31.42
C ALA A 514 -17.61 19.18 32.90
N PRO A 515 -18.48 20.07 33.41
CA PRO A 515 -18.61 20.33 34.83
C PRO A 515 -18.74 19.03 35.63
N ARG A 516 -18.14 18.98 36.83
CA ARG A 516 -18.19 17.77 37.70
C ARG A 516 -19.61 17.30 38.01
N HIS A 517 -20.57 18.22 37.98
CA HIS A 517 -21.96 17.95 38.28
C HIS A 517 -22.66 17.08 37.22
N ASP A 518 -22.19 17.10 35.97
CA ASP A 518 -22.79 16.33 34.88
C ASP A 518 -22.55 14.83 35.06
N VAL A 519 -21.34 14.46 35.46
CA VAL A 519 -21.01 13.05 35.77
C VAL A 519 -21.86 12.56 36.96
N THR A 520 -22.09 13.42 37.96
CA THR A 520 -22.95 13.05 39.10
C THR A 520 -24.42 12.98 38.72
N ALA A 521 -24.88 13.83 37.81
CA ALA A 521 -26.25 13.80 37.30
C ALA A 521 -26.49 12.52 36.49
N ASP A 522 -25.57 12.17 35.59
CA ASP A 522 -25.63 10.94 34.78
C ASP A 522 -25.60 9.68 35.66
N ALA A 523 -24.76 9.67 36.70
CA ALA A 523 -24.74 8.60 37.69
C ALA A 523 -26.08 8.48 38.44
N SER A 524 -26.72 9.60 38.80
CA SER A 524 -28.03 9.58 39.47
C SER A 524 -29.15 9.08 38.55
N LEU A 525 -29.13 9.46 37.28
CA LEU A 525 -30.06 8.95 36.27
C LEU A 525 -29.89 7.44 36.08
N THR A 526 -28.65 6.96 36.04
CA THR A 526 -28.36 5.52 35.93
C THR A 526 -28.91 4.75 37.13
N VAL A 527 -28.78 5.29 38.34
CA VAL A 527 -29.36 4.68 39.55
C VAL A 527 -30.90 4.66 39.46
N MET A 528 -31.52 5.77 39.06
CA MET A 528 -32.99 5.82 38.87
C MET A 528 -33.47 4.82 37.82
N GLN A 529 -32.74 4.67 36.71
CA GLN A 529 -33.05 3.66 35.69
C GLN A 529 -32.94 2.24 36.23
N SER A 530 -31.94 1.96 37.08
CA SER A 530 -31.82 0.64 37.73
C SER A 530 -32.96 0.38 38.72
N GLU A 531 -33.34 1.37 39.54
CA GLU A 531 -34.47 1.26 40.47
C GLU A 531 -35.79 1.09 39.72
N HIS A 532 -35.96 1.77 38.58
CA HIS A 532 -37.13 1.59 37.72
C HIS A 532 -37.17 0.21 37.06
N ALA A 533 -36.01 -0.33 36.64
CA ALA A 533 -35.93 -1.69 36.11
C ALA A 533 -36.28 -2.73 37.19
N ASP A 534 -35.81 -2.55 38.42
CA ASP A 534 -36.16 -3.39 39.57
C ASP A 534 -37.65 -3.28 39.93
N ALA A 535 -38.22 -2.07 39.87
CA ALA A 535 -39.65 -1.85 40.10
C ALA A 535 -40.50 -2.54 39.03
N LYS A 536 -40.10 -2.48 37.76
CA LYS A 536 -40.76 -3.21 36.67
C LYS A 536 -40.69 -4.72 36.88
N LEU A 537 -39.54 -5.25 37.29
CA LEU A 537 -39.43 -6.67 37.65
C LEU A 537 -40.39 -7.05 38.79
N LEU A 538 -40.56 -6.20 39.80
CA LEU A 538 -41.52 -6.43 40.88
C LEU A 538 -42.98 -6.39 40.38
N GLU A 539 -43.32 -5.47 39.49
CA GLU A 539 -44.65 -5.40 38.86
C GLU A 539 -44.91 -6.66 38.02
N ASP A 540 -43.93 -7.09 37.21
CA ASP A 540 -44.00 -8.33 36.44
C ASP A 540 -44.20 -9.56 37.37
N TYR A 541 -43.50 -9.61 38.51
CA TYR A 541 -43.70 -10.66 39.52
C TYR A 541 -45.08 -10.59 40.19
N GLU A 542 -45.59 -9.38 40.44
CA GLU A 542 -46.93 -9.19 41.01
C GLU A 542 -48.00 -9.66 40.02
N GLU A 543 -47.86 -9.31 38.74
CA GLU A 543 -48.75 -9.73 37.67
C GLU A 543 -48.77 -11.26 37.52
N VAL A 544 -47.60 -11.90 37.56
CA VAL A 544 -47.50 -13.37 37.56
C VAL A 544 -48.21 -13.96 38.78
N ALA A 545 -47.96 -13.42 39.98
CA ALA A 545 -48.58 -13.90 41.21
C ALA A 545 -50.11 -13.70 41.23
N TRP A 546 -50.60 -12.58 40.70
CA TRP A 546 -52.04 -12.31 40.52
C TRP A 546 -52.66 -13.26 39.50
N THR A 547 -52.00 -13.48 38.37
CA THR A 547 -52.45 -14.41 37.34
C THR A 547 -52.53 -15.83 37.88
N GLU A 548 -51.53 -16.28 38.65
CA GLU A 548 -51.55 -17.57 39.33
C GLU A 548 -52.70 -17.65 40.35
N ARG A 549 -52.90 -16.63 41.20
CA ARG A 549 -54.02 -16.59 42.15
C ARG A 549 -55.38 -16.61 41.47
N ILE A 550 -55.54 -15.87 40.37
CA ILE A 550 -56.78 -15.85 39.59
C ILE A 550 -57.00 -17.21 38.93
N LYS A 551 -55.96 -17.83 38.35
CA LYS A 551 -56.05 -19.19 37.81
C LYS A 551 -56.43 -20.20 38.90
N THR A 552 -55.80 -20.15 40.07
CA THR A 552 -56.15 -21.02 41.21
C THR A 552 -57.58 -20.77 41.70
N ALA A 553 -58.04 -19.53 41.76
CA ALA A 553 -59.40 -19.19 42.17
C ALA A 553 -60.44 -19.67 41.13
N LEU A 554 -60.14 -19.53 39.84
CA LEU A 554 -60.97 -20.05 38.75
C LEU A 554 -60.98 -21.58 38.73
N GLU A 555 -59.83 -22.22 38.95
CA GLU A 555 -59.71 -23.68 39.04
C GLU A 555 -60.45 -24.23 40.27
N ALA A 556 -60.35 -23.56 41.42
CA ALA A 556 -61.13 -23.90 42.61
C ALA A 556 -62.65 -23.79 42.36
N ARG A 557 -63.08 -22.74 41.65
CA ARG A 557 -64.49 -22.58 41.26
C ARG A 557 -64.93 -23.64 40.24
N ASP A 558 -64.07 -24.03 39.31
CA ASP A 558 -64.38 -25.10 38.35
C ASP A 558 -64.55 -26.45 39.07
N ILE A 559 -63.67 -26.77 40.02
CA ILE A 559 -63.76 -27.95 40.88
C ILE A 559 -65.07 -27.94 41.69
N ASP A 560 -65.45 -26.79 42.27
CA ASP A 560 -66.70 -26.68 43.03
C ASP A 560 -67.92 -26.86 42.12
N SER A 561 -67.89 -26.32 40.89
CA SER A 561 -68.97 -26.54 39.91
C SER A 561 -69.11 -28.01 39.50
N ARG A 562 -68.00 -28.75 39.36
CA ARG A 562 -68.01 -30.19 39.10
C ARG A 562 -68.56 -30.96 40.30
N ARG A 563 -68.23 -30.51 41.51
CA ARG A 563 -68.73 -31.10 42.76
C ARG A 563 -70.23 -30.86 42.94
N ASP A 564 -70.72 -29.67 42.65
CA ASP A 564 -72.15 -29.37 42.65
C ASP A 564 -72.89 -30.15 41.57
N ARG A 565 -72.33 -30.28 40.37
CA ARG A 565 -72.93 -31.10 39.30
C ARG A 565 -73.03 -32.57 39.72
N SER A 566 -71.98 -33.13 40.30
CA SER A 566 -71.99 -34.52 40.80
C SER A 566 -72.89 -34.70 42.03
N MET A 567 -73.00 -33.71 42.92
CA MET A 567 -73.96 -33.74 44.02
C MET A 567 -75.40 -33.67 43.51
N ILE A 568 -75.70 -32.79 42.55
CA ILE A 568 -77.02 -32.69 41.90
C ILE A 568 -77.35 -34.01 41.21
N GLN A 569 -76.41 -34.60 40.46
CA GLN A 569 -76.58 -35.91 39.83
C GLN A 569 -76.84 -37.00 40.87
N SER A 570 -76.08 -37.03 41.97
CA SER A 570 -76.30 -38.00 43.07
C SER A 570 -77.62 -37.81 43.81
N PHE A 571 -78.08 -36.56 43.97
CA PHE A 571 -79.38 -36.26 44.57
C PHE A 571 -80.51 -36.66 43.63
N LEU A 572 -80.40 -36.39 42.33
CA LEU A 572 -81.33 -36.84 41.30
C LEU A 572 -81.41 -38.37 41.23
N GLU A 573 -80.28 -39.08 41.26
CA GLU A 573 -80.25 -40.55 41.30
C GLU A 573 -80.92 -41.10 42.57
N LYS A 574 -80.70 -40.45 43.72
CA LYS A 574 -81.23 -40.89 45.02
C LYS A 574 -82.72 -40.59 45.19
N GLU A 575 -83.21 -39.50 44.63
CA GLU A 575 -84.63 -39.09 44.69
C GLU A 575 -85.49 -39.87 43.68
N ILE A 576 -84.95 -40.18 42.49
CA ILE A 576 -85.69 -40.83 41.41
C ILE A 576 -85.51 -42.37 41.43
N GLY A 577 -84.50 -42.90 42.13
CA GLY A 577 -84.34 -44.33 42.35
C GLY A 577 -83.97 -45.14 41.10
N VAL A 578 -83.47 -44.47 40.06
CA VAL A 578 -82.99 -45.06 38.81
C VAL A 578 -81.59 -44.52 38.54
N GLY A 579 -80.61 -45.41 38.33
CA GLY A 579 -79.27 -45.00 37.92
C GLY A 579 -79.36 -44.30 36.56
N LEU A 580 -78.79 -43.10 36.44
CA LEU A 580 -78.91 -42.30 35.21
C LEU A 580 -78.18 -42.92 34.01
N ASP A 581 -77.33 -43.92 34.26
CA ASP A 581 -76.70 -44.81 33.27
C ASP A 581 -77.74 -45.68 32.51
N ALA A 582 -78.90 -45.97 33.12
CA ALA A 582 -79.96 -46.80 32.53
C ALA A 582 -80.95 -46.02 31.63
N LEU A 583 -80.83 -44.69 31.55
CA LEU A 583 -81.69 -43.82 30.74
C LEU A 583 -81.07 -43.41 29.39
N GLY A 584 -79.88 -43.92 29.04
CA GLY A 584 -79.23 -43.62 27.75
C GLY A 584 -78.93 -42.14 27.56
N LEU A 585 -78.61 -41.43 28.65
CA LEU A 585 -78.37 -39.99 28.69
C LEU A 585 -76.88 -39.63 28.70
N ASP A 586 -75.99 -40.59 28.44
CA ASP A 586 -74.53 -40.39 28.55
C ASP A 586 -73.85 -39.85 27.28
N ASP A 587 -74.58 -39.61 26.18
CA ASP A 587 -73.96 -39.22 24.89
C ASP A 587 -74.35 -37.83 24.36
N ASN A 588 -74.83 -36.89 25.18
CA ASN A 588 -75.19 -35.54 24.69
C ASN A 588 -74.87 -34.37 25.65
N ALA A 589 -73.68 -34.34 26.24
CA ALA A 589 -73.16 -33.12 26.88
C ALA A 589 -71.63 -32.95 26.80
N ALA A 590 -70.99 -33.55 25.79
CA ALA A 590 -69.56 -33.37 25.56
C ALA A 590 -69.20 -33.52 24.07
N THR A 591 -69.84 -32.76 23.19
CA THR A 591 -69.34 -32.45 21.83
C THR A 591 -70.29 -31.44 21.18
N ASP A 592 -69.88 -30.17 21.18
CA ASP A 592 -70.18 -29.15 20.14
C ASP A 592 -69.76 -27.77 20.68
N LEU A 593 -68.45 -27.59 20.79
CA LEU A 593 -67.77 -26.35 20.39
C LEU A 593 -66.56 -26.78 19.56
N GLU A 594 -66.83 -27.32 18.37
CA GLU A 594 -65.87 -27.37 17.26
C GLU A 594 -66.46 -26.68 16.03
N SER A 595 -65.56 -26.08 15.23
CA SER A 595 -65.68 -25.41 13.92
C SER A 595 -66.25 -23.99 13.96
N ASP A 596 -65.61 -22.95 13.41
CA ASP A 596 -64.80 -22.78 12.18
C ASP A 596 -63.77 -21.65 12.44
N ASP A 597 -62.64 -21.41 11.75
CA ASP A 597 -61.80 -22.06 10.73
C ASP A 597 -60.55 -21.12 10.68
N ARG A 598 -59.31 -21.61 10.90
CA ARG A 598 -58.20 -21.62 9.93
C ARG A 598 -57.92 -20.30 9.18
N ASP A 599 -56.77 -19.68 9.47
CA ASP A 599 -55.63 -19.65 8.54
C ASP A 599 -54.32 -19.15 9.21
N GLU A 600 -53.29 -19.97 9.01
CA GLU A 600 -51.87 -19.68 8.75
C GLU A 600 -51.13 -18.53 9.46
N THR A 601 -50.08 -18.89 10.21
CA THR A 601 -48.62 -18.62 9.96
C THR A 601 -47.85 -18.77 11.28
N GLU A 602 -47.12 -19.88 11.45
CA GLU A 602 -45.66 -19.93 11.27
C GLU A 602 -44.90 -19.15 12.35
N PHE A 603 -44.36 -19.84 13.37
CA PHE A 603 -43.02 -19.59 13.91
C PHE A 603 -42.58 -20.79 14.74
N ALA A 604 -41.89 -21.72 14.08
CA ALA A 604 -41.22 -22.85 14.69
C ALA A 604 -39.92 -22.38 15.37
N PHE A 605 -39.75 -22.75 16.64
CA PHE A 605 -38.45 -22.76 17.30
C PHE A 605 -37.64 -23.95 16.75
N ASP A 606 -36.60 -23.65 15.99
CA ASP A 606 -35.62 -24.64 15.55
C ASP A 606 -34.55 -24.81 16.64
N GLU A 607 -34.71 -25.86 17.45
CA GLU A 607 -33.74 -26.33 18.42
C GLU A 607 -33.05 -27.60 17.87
N THR A 608 -32.15 -27.44 16.90
CA THR A 608 -31.25 -28.54 16.48
C THR A 608 -29.96 -28.55 17.28
N THR A 609 -29.87 -29.53 18.17
CA THR A 609 -28.61 -30.17 18.57
C THR A 609 -28.03 -30.93 17.37
N PRO A 610 -26.71 -30.93 17.12
CA PRO A 610 -26.09 -32.01 16.36
C PRO A 610 -25.29 -32.94 17.27
N ALA A 611 -25.60 -34.22 17.09
CA ALA A 611 -24.98 -35.36 17.71
C ALA A 611 -23.47 -35.45 17.46
N THR A 612 -22.79 -35.93 18.50
CA THR A 612 -21.55 -36.68 18.45
C THR A 612 -21.65 -37.88 17.51
N ARG A 613 -20.66 -38.05 16.63
CA ARG A 613 -20.06 -39.36 16.31
C ARG A 613 -18.57 -39.25 15.96
N PRO A 614 -17.78 -40.32 16.17
CA PRO A 614 -16.37 -40.25 16.57
C PRO A 614 -15.40 -40.92 15.57
N ALA A 615 -14.15 -41.05 16.03
CA ALA A 615 -13.00 -41.83 15.53
C ALA A 615 -12.03 -41.05 14.62
N GLU A 616 -10.70 -41.12 14.74
CA GLU A 616 -9.72 -41.75 15.64
C GLU A 616 -8.34 -41.37 15.04
N GLY A 617 -7.27 -41.26 15.83
CA GLY A 617 -5.90 -41.16 15.31
C GLY A 617 -4.93 -40.34 16.15
N ASP A 618 -4.29 -41.03 17.11
CA ASP A 618 -3.02 -40.68 17.74
C ASP A 618 -1.94 -40.28 16.71
N ASP A 619 -1.04 -39.38 17.10
CA ASP A 619 0.40 -39.71 17.16
C ASP A 619 1.15 -38.63 17.98
N ASP A 620 2.02 -39.15 18.85
CA ASP A 620 3.05 -38.48 19.66
C ASP A 620 4.17 -37.82 18.84
#